data_AF-A0A8B7B8D7-F1
#
_entry.id   AF-A0A8B7B8D7-F1
#
_cell.length_a   1.000
_cell.length_b   1.000
_cell.length_c   1.000
_cell.angle_alpha   90.00
_cell.angle_beta   90.00
_cell.angle_gamma   90.00
#
_symmetry.space_group_name_H-M   'P 1'
#
loop_
_entity.id
_entity.type
_entity.pdbx_description
1 polymer ?
#
loop_
_entity_poly.entity_id
_entity_poly.type
_entity_poly.pdbx_seq_one_letter_code
_entity_poly.pdbx_strand_id
1 'polypeptide(L)'
;MQRDLGSFPLSPGVRVKLVSAGFQTAEELLEVKPSELSKEVGISKEQALETLQIIRRERLTNIPRCAGPSESGKQCTALELLEQEHTQGFIITFCSALDNILGGGIPLTKTTEICGAPGVGKTQLCMQLAVDVQIPECFGGVAGEAVFIDTEGSFMVDRVVDLATACIQHLQLIAGTHKEK
;
A
#
# COMPACT_ATOMS: atom_id res chain seq x y z
N MET A 1 -2.70 1.13 -11.60
CA MET A 1 -2.69 2.42 -12.32
C MET A 1 -4.12 2.92 -12.33
N GLN A 2 -4.41 4.03 -11.65
CA GLN A 2 -5.76 4.59 -11.59
C GLN A 2 -6.22 5.02 -12.98
N ARG A 3 -7.37 4.53 -13.43
CA ARG A 3 -7.85 4.77 -14.80
C ARG A 3 -9.02 5.75 -14.78
N ASP A 4 -8.87 6.85 -15.50
CA ASP A 4 -9.89 7.89 -15.61
C ASP A 4 -11.21 7.31 -16.18
N LEU A 5 -12.33 7.65 -15.54
CA LEU A 5 -13.68 7.24 -15.96
C LEU A 5 -14.03 7.64 -17.39
N GLY A 6 -13.39 8.70 -17.90
CA GLY A 6 -13.52 9.18 -19.28
C GLY A 6 -13.08 8.17 -20.33
N SER A 7 -12.22 7.21 -19.96
CA SER A 7 -11.71 6.17 -20.86
C SER A 7 -12.66 4.98 -21.06
N PHE A 8 -13.71 4.87 -20.24
CA PHE A 8 -14.68 3.77 -20.30
C PHE A 8 -15.87 4.13 -21.21
N PRO A 9 -16.52 3.15 -21.86
CA PRO A 9 -17.65 3.36 -22.76
C PRO A 9 -18.95 3.60 -21.98
N LEU A 10 -18.95 4.59 -21.10
CA LEU A 10 -20.11 5.03 -20.33
C LEU A 10 -20.88 6.11 -21.10
N SER A 11 -22.21 6.11 -20.95
CA SER A 11 -23.05 7.16 -21.54
C SER A 11 -22.66 8.55 -21.02
N PRO A 12 -22.72 9.61 -21.85
CA PRO A 12 -22.30 10.96 -21.45
C PRO A 12 -23.04 11.49 -20.22
N GLY A 13 -24.35 11.22 -20.12
CA GLY A 13 -25.18 11.66 -19.00
C GLY A 13 -24.80 11.00 -17.67
N VAL A 14 -24.44 9.71 -17.68
CA VAL A 14 -23.97 9.01 -16.49
C VAL A 14 -22.59 9.51 -16.08
N ARG A 15 -21.69 9.73 -17.06
CA ARG A 15 -20.33 10.23 -16.82
C ARG A 15 -20.33 11.59 -16.11
N VAL A 16 -21.12 12.54 -16.59
CA VAL A 16 -21.23 13.87 -15.97
C VAL A 16 -21.69 13.75 -14.51
N LYS A 17 -22.67 12.88 -14.25
CA LYS A 17 -23.18 12.67 -12.88
C LYS A 17 -22.14 12.04 -11.97
N LEU A 18 -21.39 11.04 -12.44
CA LEU A 18 -20.30 10.42 -11.67
C LEU A 18 -19.24 11.43 -11.28
N VAL A 19 -18.76 12.24 -12.24
CA VAL A 19 -17.78 13.30 -11.99
C VAL A 19 -18.33 14.35 -11.03
N SER A 20 -19.60 14.75 -11.18
CA SER A 20 -20.23 15.72 -10.26
C SER A 20 -20.41 15.19 -8.83
N ALA A 21 -20.51 13.87 -8.67
CA ALA A 21 -20.58 13.20 -7.38
C ALA A 21 -19.18 12.97 -6.76
N GLY A 22 -18.11 13.38 -7.44
CA GLY A 22 -16.74 13.27 -6.94
C GLY A 22 -16.00 12.01 -7.37
N PHE A 23 -16.61 11.14 -8.19
CA PHE A 23 -15.93 9.97 -8.74
C PHE A 23 -15.04 10.37 -9.90
N GLN A 24 -13.73 10.15 -9.76
CA GLN A 24 -12.73 10.50 -10.77
C GLN A 24 -12.11 9.25 -11.41
N THR A 25 -12.03 8.16 -10.64
CA THR A 25 -11.31 6.95 -11.07
C THR A 25 -12.22 5.72 -11.05
N ALA A 26 -11.91 4.74 -11.90
CA ALA A 26 -12.64 3.47 -11.95
C ALA A 26 -12.50 2.64 -10.66
N GLU A 27 -11.38 2.81 -9.96
CA GLU A 27 -11.06 2.18 -8.69
C GLU A 27 -12.09 2.50 -7.61
N GLU A 28 -12.52 3.75 -7.54
CA GLU A 28 -13.51 4.23 -6.56
C GLU A 28 -14.87 3.57 -6.73
N LEU A 29 -15.18 3.05 -7.92
CA LEU A 29 -16.48 2.44 -8.22
C LEU A 29 -16.50 0.92 -8.03
N LEU A 30 -15.35 0.24 -8.02
CA LEU A 30 -15.30 -1.23 -8.05
C LEU A 30 -15.95 -1.89 -6.83
N GLU A 31 -15.78 -1.26 -5.66
CA GLU A 31 -16.26 -1.74 -4.37
C GLU A 31 -17.66 -1.21 -4.01
N VAL A 32 -18.20 -0.27 -4.78
CA VAL A 32 -19.51 0.35 -4.49
C VAL A 32 -20.64 -0.57 -4.94
N LYS A 33 -21.66 -0.73 -4.09
CA LYS A 33 -22.84 -1.51 -4.48
C LYS A 33 -23.72 -0.71 -5.45
N PRO A 34 -24.40 -1.36 -6.41
CA PRO A 34 -25.27 -0.67 -7.36
C PRO A 34 -26.36 0.19 -6.71
N SER A 35 -26.86 -0.23 -5.55
CA SER A 35 -27.86 0.52 -4.77
C SER A 35 -27.31 1.77 -4.09
N GLU A 36 -26.02 1.75 -3.72
CA GLU A 36 -25.33 2.89 -3.10
C GLU A 36 -25.00 3.91 -4.20
N LEU A 37 -24.39 3.44 -5.29
CA LEU A 37 -24.06 4.27 -6.44
C LEU A 37 -25.29 4.98 -7.03
N SER A 38 -26.42 4.27 -7.14
CA SER A 38 -27.67 4.84 -7.63
C SER A 38 -28.16 6.01 -6.76
N LYS A 39 -28.04 5.90 -5.42
CA LYS A 39 -28.47 6.93 -4.47
C LYS A 39 -27.52 8.13 -4.48
N GLU A 40 -26.23 7.87 -4.50
CA GLU A 40 -25.19 8.89 -4.41
C GLU A 40 -25.09 9.73 -5.69
N VAL A 41 -25.21 9.09 -6.85
CA VAL A 41 -25.04 9.74 -8.16
C VAL A 41 -26.37 10.22 -8.76
N GLY A 42 -27.50 9.79 -8.19
CA GLY A 42 -28.84 10.15 -8.70
C GLY A 42 -29.12 9.57 -10.09
N ILE A 43 -28.74 8.30 -10.29
CA ILE A 43 -29.02 7.50 -11.52
C ILE A 43 -29.94 6.32 -11.18
N SER A 44 -30.57 5.73 -12.20
CA SER A 44 -31.39 4.54 -11.99
C SER A 44 -30.54 3.35 -11.52
N LYS A 45 -31.16 2.38 -10.84
CA LYS A 45 -30.43 1.18 -10.39
C LYS A 45 -29.88 0.37 -11.56
N GLU A 46 -30.60 0.37 -12.68
CA GLU A 46 -30.21 -0.28 -13.93
C GLU A 46 -28.97 0.40 -14.51
N GLN A 47 -28.94 1.74 -14.55
CA GLN A 47 -27.78 2.50 -15.01
C GLN A 47 -26.56 2.29 -14.10
N ALA A 48 -26.77 2.23 -12.78
CA ALA A 48 -25.70 1.94 -11.82
C ALA A 48 -25.12 0.52 -12.02
N LEU A 49 -25.99 -0.48 -12.20
CA LEU A 49 -25.59 -1.86 -12.49
C LEU A 49 -24.78 -1.95 -13.79
N GLU A 50 -25.27 -1.33 -14.86
CA GLU A 50 -24.61 -1.34 -16.17
C GLU A 50 -23.23 -0.68 -16.11
N THR A 51 -23.12 0.48 -15.45
CA THR A 51 -21.86 1.20 -15.25
C THR A 51 -20.82 0.32 -14.54
N LEU A 52 -21.19 -0.32 -13.44
CA LEU A 52 -20.30 -1.19 -12.68
C LEU A 52 -19.88 -2.43 -13.49
N GLN A 53 -20.79 -2.99 -14.30
CA GLN A 53 -20.47 -4.12 -15.18
C GLN A 53 -19.48 -3.74 -16.29
N ILE A 54 -19.64 -2.56 -16.91
CA ILE A 54 -18.71 -2.05 -17.93
C ILE A 54 -17.32 -1.90 -17.33
N ILE A 55 -17.22 -1.26 -16.17
CA ILE A 55 -15.94 -1.03 -15.48
C ILE A 55 -15.25 -2.35 -15.12
N ARG A 56 -16.01 -3.31 -14.55
CA ARG A 56 -15.48 -4.65 -14.20
C ARG A 56 -15.03 -5.43 -15.43
N ARG A 57 -15.74 -5.34 -16.55
CA ARG A 57 -15.42 -6.05 -17.79
C ARG A 57 -14.16 -5.50 -18.47
N GLU A 58 -14.03 -4.18 -18.54
CA GLU A 58 -12.88 -3.55 -19.19
C GLU A 58 -11.58 -3.64 -18.37
N ARG A 59 -11.70 -3.81 -17.05
CA ARG A 59 -10.58 -4.22 -16.18
C ARG A 59 -10.01 -5.57 -16.60
N LEU A 60 -10.86 -6.59 -16.76
CA LEU A 60 -10.43 -7.95 -17.08
C LEU A 60 -9.72 -8.09 -18.44
N THR A 61 -9.99 -7.18 -19.38
CA THR A 61 -9.43 -7.23 -20.74
C THR A 61 -8.09 -6.49 -20.89
N ASN A 62 -7.74 -5.61 -19.95
CA ASN A 62 -6.61 -4.68 -20.08
C ASN A 62 -5.53 -4.81 -19.00
N ILE A 63 -5.60 -5.80 -18.10
CA ILE A 63 -4.51 -6.07 -17.16
C ILE A 63 -3.44 -6.91 -17.88
N PRO A 64 -2.24 -6.38 -18.17
CA PRO A 64 -1.10 -7.25 -18.45
C PRO A 64 -0.86 -8.11 -17.21
N ARG A 65 -0.60 -9.41 -17.39
CA ARG A 65 -0.50 -10.45 -16.33
C ARG A 65 0.55 -10.20 -15.23
N CYS A 66 1.17 -9.02 -15.15
CA CYS A 66 2.23 -8.70 -14.23
C CYS A 66 2.03 -7.27 -13.68
N ALA A 67 1.40 -7.13 -12.51
CA ALA A 67 1.70 -6.15 -11.46
C ALA A 67 0.46 -5.83 -10.58
N GLY A 68 0.53 -6.19 -9.29
CA GLY A 68 -0.27 -5.60 -8.22
C GLY A 68 -1.35 -6.50 -7.60
N PRO A 69 -1.21 -6.94 -6.33
CA PRO A 69 -2.22 -7.72 -5.62
C PRO A 69 -3.16 -6.79 -4.83
N SER A 70 -4.42 -6.73 -5.25
CA SER A 70 -5.61 -6.67 -4.39
C SER A 70 -6.84 -6.55 -5.30
N GLU A 71 -7.12 -7.60 -6.07
CA GLU A 71 -8.45 -7.79 -6.65
C GLU A 71 -9.18 -8.83 -5.79
N SER A 72 -10.03 -8.33 -4.89
CA SER A 72 -10.96 -9.14 -4.11
C SER A 72 -11.84 -9.95 -5.06
N GLY A 73 -11.61 -11.27 -5.15
CA GLY A 73 -12.46 -12.18 -5.94
C GLY A 73 -11.78 -13.00 -7.04
N LYS A 74 -10.45 -12.90 -7.24
CA LYS A 74 -9.74 -13.80 -8.15
C LYS A 74 -9.55 -15.18 -7.50
N GLN A 75 -10.07 -16.24 -8.11
CA GLN A 75 -9.75 -17.61 -7.71
C GLN A 75 -8.28 -17.89 -8.01
N CYS A 76 -7.55 -18.39 -7.02
CA CYS A 76 -6.15 -18.79 -7.15
C CYS A 76 -5.94 -20.17 -6.53
N THR A 77 -4.93 -20.90 -7.01
CA THR A 77 -4.53 -22.18 -6.43
C THR A 77 -3.65 -21.98 -5.20
N ALA A 78 -3.55 -23.00 -4.35
CA ALA A 78 -2.64 -22.96 -3.20
C ALA A 78 -1.16 -22.76 -3.62
N LEU A 79 -0.78 -23.26 -4.79
CA LEU A 79 0.57 -23.07 -5.33
C LEU A 79 0.82 -21.60 -5.69
N GLU A 80 -0.14 -20.94 -6.36
CA GLU A 80 -0.04 -19.52 -6.70
C GLU A 80 0.05 -18.63 -5.45
N LEU A 81 -0.69 -18.97 -4.38
CA LEU A 81 -0.60 -18.26 -3.10
C LEU A 81 0.78 -18.42 -2.45
N LEU A 82 1.35 -19.64 -2.48
CA LEU A 82 2.68 -19.90 -1.95
C LEU A 82 3.76 -19.15 -2.73
N GLU A 83 3.68 -19.17 -4.06
CA GLU A 83 4.58 -18.40 -4.92
C GLU A 83 4.49 -16.89 -4.65
N GLN A 84 3.28 -16.37 -4.41
CA GLN A 84 3.09 -14.97 -4.00
C GLN A 84 3.76 -14.66 -2.66
N GLU A 85 3.62 -15.52 -1.65
CA GLU A 85 4.31 -15.34 -0.36
C GLU A 85 5.84 -15.30 -0.51
N HIS A 86 6.42 -16.11 -1.39
CA HIS A 86 7.86 -16.10 -1.65
C HIS A 86 8.36 -14.82 -2.33
N THR A 87 7.47 -14.05 -2.98
CA THR A 87 7.81 -12.76 -3.60
C THR A 87 7.61 -11.56 -2.68
N GLN A 88 7.09 -11.76 -1.46
CA GLN A 88 6.87 -10.67 -0.51
C GLN A 88 8.20 -10.09 -0.02
N GLY A 89 8.33 -8.77 -0.16
CA GLY A 89 9.43 -8.01 0.43
C GLY A 89 9.18 -7.72 1.92
N PHE A 90 10.19 -7.13 2.54
CA PHE A 90 10.19 -6.75 3.95
C PHE A 90 10.72 -5.33 4.11
N ILE A 91 10.26 -4.64 5.14
CA ILE A 91 10.97 -3.47 5.67
C ILE A 91 12.03 -4.00 6.62
N ILE A 92 13.30 -3.86 6.24
CA ILE A 92 14.45 -4.25 7.08
C ILE A 92 14.55 -3.33 8.30
N THR A 93 14.97 -3.87 9.46
CA THR A 93 15.09 -3.06 10.70
C THR A 93 16.54 -2.74 11.07
N PHE A 94 17.50 -3.28 10.31
CA PHE A 94 18.94 -3.31 10.64
C PHE A 94 19.27 -3.90 12.04
N CYS A 95 18.30 -4.53 12.68
CA CYS A 95 18.49 -5.33 13.89
C CYS A 95 18.43 -6.80 13.49
N SER A 96 19.59 -7.42 13.30
CA SER A 96 19.66 -8.81 12.83
C SER A 96 18.87 -9.79 13.70
N ALA A 97 18.80 -9.55 15.02
CA ALA A 97 18.00 -10.38 15.92
C ALA A 97 16.50 -10.24 15.63
N LEU A 98 16.01 -9.03 15.38
CA LEU A 98 14.61 -8.77 15.08
C LEU A 98 14.25 -9.29 13.69
N ASP A 99 15.07 -8.96 12.69
CA ASP A 99 14.88 -9.43 11.32
C ASP A 99 14.85 -10.95 11.25
N ASN A 100 15.74 -11.65 11.98
CA ASN A 100 15.75 -13.11 12.03
C ASN A 100 14.48 -13.70 12.65
N ILE A 101 13.97 -13.11 13.74
CA ILE A 101 12.72 -13.58 14.38
C ILE A 101 11.51 -13.36 13.45
N LEU A 102 11.54 -12.32 12.63
CA LEU A 102 10.47 -11.98 11.68
C LEU A 102 10.64 -12.63 10.29
N GLY A 103 11.76 -13.33 10.04
CA GLY A 103 12.03 -13.99 8.76
C GLY A 103 12.52 -13.06 7.65
N GLY A 104 13.12 -11.91 7.99
CA GLY A 104 13.71 -10.96 7.04
C GLY A 104 13.44 -9.49 7.35
N GLY A 105 12.50 -9.20 8.25
CA GLY A 105 12.06 -7.84 8.61
C GLY A 105 10.54 -7.78 8.75
N ILE A 106 9.96 -6.57 8.74
CA ILE A 106 8.51 -6.40 8.80
C ILE A 106 7.90 -6.75 7.43
N PRO A 107 7.00 -7.74 7.32
CA PRO A 107 6.49 -8.20 6.04
C PRO A 107 5.59 -7.17 5.35
N LEU A 108 5.80 -6.95 4.05
CA LEU A 108 4.92 -6.14 3.21
C LEU A 108 3.59 -6.86 2.93
N THR A 109 2.55 -6.09 2.58
CA THR A 109 1.19 -6.60 2.24
C THR A 109 0.51 -7.38 3.37
N LYS A 110 1.03 -7.27 4.60
CA LYS A 110 0.50 -7.88 5.82
C LYS A 110 0.33 -6.82 6.89
N THR A 111 -0.62 -7.04 7.80
CA THR A 111 -0.77 -6.19 9.00
C THR A 111 0.09 -6.77 10.12
N THR A 112 0.98 -5.93 10.69
CA THR A 112 1.83 -6.31 11.82
C THR A 112 1.39 -5.52 13.06
N GLU A 113 1.08 -6.22 14.15
CA GLU A 113 0.67 -5.63 15.43
C GLU A 113 1.82 -5.67 16.44
N ILE A 114 2.19 -4.51 17.00
CA ILE A 114 3.25 -4.39 18.02
C ILE A 114 2.60 -4.15 19.39
N CYS A 115 2.64 -5.18 20.25
CA CYS A 115 1.99 -5.18 21.56
C CYS A 115 2.97 -5.21 22.74
N GLY A 116 2.58 -4.62 23.87
CA GLY A 116 3.37 -4.65 25.11
C GLY A 116 3.01 -3.54 26.09
N ALA A 117 3.55 -3.61 27.31
CA ALA A 117 3.29 -2.64 28.37
C ALA A 117 3.70 -1.20 28.01
N PRO A 118 3.21 -0.16 28.71
CA PRO A 118 3.69 1.21 28.54
C PRO A 118 5.22 1.28 28.74
N GLY A 119 5.91 2.10 27.95
CA GLY A 119 7.36 2.32 28.08
C GLY A 119 8.27 1.25 27.48
N VAL A 120 7.74 0.14 26.93
CA VAL A 120 8.57 -0.94 26.32
C VAL A 120 9.15 -0.60 24.94
N GLY A 121 8.94 0.62 24.44
CA GLY A 121 9.52 1.09 23.18
C GLY A 121 8.65 0.94 21.92
N LYS A 122 7.35 0.64 22.04
CA LYS A 122 6.44 0.51 20.88
C LYS A 122 6.48 1.71 19.93
N THR A 123 6.29 2.92 20.47
CA THR A 123 6.34 4.17 19.68
C THR A 123 7.73 4.41 19.07
N GLN A 124 8.80 4.03 19.77
CA GLN A 124 10.16 4.12 19.23
C GLN A 124 10.34 3.21 18.01
N LEU A 125 9.84 1.97 18.09
CA LEU A 125 9.87 1.05 16.96
C LEU A 125 9.03 1.55 15.79
N CYS A 126 7.83 2.09 16.03
CA CYS A 126 7.01 2.67 14.95
C CYS A 126 7.69 3.85 14.25
N MET A 127 8.34 4.75 15.01
CA MET A 127 9.10 5.87 14.43
C MET A 127 10.33 5.37 13.66
N GLN A 128 11.02 4.34 14.16
CA GLN A 128 12.13 3.71 13.45
C GLN A 128 11.67 3.12 12.11
N LEU A 129 10.56 2.37 12.10
CA LEU A 129 10.01 1.79 10.87
C LEU A 129 9.59 2.84 9.83
N ALA A 130 9.13 4.02 10.29
CA ALA A 130 8.82 5.15 9.41
C ALA A 130 10.06 5.75 8.72
N VAL A 131 11.25 5.59 9.33
CA VAL A 131 12.54 5.90 8.71
C VAL A 131 13.00 4.74 7.83
N ASP A 132 12.92 3.50 8.33
CA ASP A 132 13.45 2.32 7.66
C ASP A 132 12.78 2.03 6.31
N VAL A 133 11.48 2.32 6.16
CA VAL A 133 10.78 2.16 4.87
C VAL A 133 11.41 2.99 3.76
N GLN A 134 12.11 4.09 4.09
CA GLN A 134 12.76 5.00 3.13
C GLN A 134 14.15 4.51 2.70
N ILE A 135 14.68 3.43 3.31
CA ILE A 135 15.99 2.88 2.96
C ILE A 135 16.00 2.47 1.48
N PRO A 136 17.02 2.87 0.68
CA PRO A 136 17.08 2.51 -0.73
C PRO A 136 17.23 1.00 -0.99
N GLU A 137 16.73 0.54 -2.13
CA GLU A 137 16.82 -0.88 -2.56
C GLU A 137 18.26 -1.41 -2.62
N CYS A 138 19.25 -0.55 -2.96
CA CYS A 138 20.66 -0.95 -2.99
C CYS A 138 21.23 -1.31 -1.60
N PHE A 139 20.53 -0.96 -0.52
CA PHE A 139 20.83 -1.36 0.85
C PHE A 139 19.85 -2.43 1.38
N GLY A 140 19.01 -3.01 0.51
CA GLY A 140 18.00 -3.99 0.89
C GLY A 140 16.70 -3.41 1.44
N GLY A 141 16.50 -2.09 1.35
CA GLY A 141 15.23 -1.43 1.70
C GLY A 141 14.23 -1.41 0.55
N VAL A 142 13.18 -0.60 0.70
CA VAL A 142 12.03 -0.55 -0.25
C VAL A 142 11.80 0.84 -0.85
N ALA A 143 12.64 1.84 -0.51
CA ALA A 143 12.57 3.21 -1.00
C ALA A 143 11.15 3.82 -0.97
N GLY A 144 10.38 3.48 0.07
CA GLY A 144 8.97 3.87 0.21
C GLY A 144 8.76 5.12 1.05
N GLU A 145 7.50 5.44 1.31
CA GLU A 145 7.06 6.56 2.15
C GLU A 145 6.23 6.06 3.34
N ALA A 146 6.15 6.86 4.40
CA ALA A 146 5.41 6.53 5.61
C ALA A 146 4.28 7.54 5.88
N VAL A 147 3.12 7.03 6.29
CA VAL A 147 2.05 7.81 6.92
C VAL A 147 1.97 7.40 8.38
N PHE A 148 2.19 8.34 9.30
CA PHE A 148 2.13 8.11 10.74
C PHE A 148 0.87 8.75 11.31
N ILE A 149 -0.02 7.94 11.89
CA ILE A 149 -1.23 8.41 12.57
C ILE A 149 -1.02 8.29 14.07
N ASP A 150 -0.92 9.42 14.75
CA ASP A 150 -0.72 9.49 16.19
C ASP A 150 -2.01 9.89 16.90
N THR A 151 -2.47 9.03 17.81
CA THR A 151 -3.69 9.25 18.60
C THR A 151 -3.41 9.69 20.04
N GLU A 152 -2.15 9.62 20.48
CA GLU A 152 -1.76 9.91 21.87
C GLU A 152 -0.88 11.17 22.00
N GLY A 153 -0.42 11.74 20.88
CA GLY A 153 0.49 12.89 20.86
C GLY A 153 1.92 12.52 21.26
N SER A 154 2.31 11.28 21.00
CA SER A 154 3.62 10.71 21.34
C SER A 154 4.67 10.84 20.23
N PHE A 155 4.29 11.33 19.06
CA PHE A 155 5.20 11.56 17.94
C PHE A 155 6.10 12.79 18.20
N MET A 156 7.41 12.57 18.22
CA MET A 156 8.40 13.61 18.51
C MET A 156 9.30 13.82 17.28
N VAL A 157 9.16 14.97 16.62
CA VAL A 157 9.91 15.29 15.38
C VAL A 157 11.41 15.21 15.61
N ASP A 158 11.93 15.82 16.68
CA ASP A 158 13.36 15.80 17.00
C ASP A 158 13.88 14.37 17.12
N ARG A 159 13.07 13.46 17.68
CA ARG A 159 13.45 12.06 17.78
C ARG A 159 13.53 11.39 16.42
N VAL A 160 12.61 11.68 15.50
CA VAL A 160 12.67 11.14 14.12
C VAL A 160 13.89 11.68 13.39
N VAL A 161 14.28 12.94 13.60
CA VAL A 161 15.51 13.51 13.05
C VAL A 161 16.74 12.74 13.56
N ASP A 162 16.79 12.41 14.85
CA ASP A 162 17.88 11.58 15.40
C ASP A 162 17.95 10.20 14.73
N LEU A 163 16.79 9.54 14.60
CA LEU A 163 16.69 8.21 13.97
C LEU A 163 17.12 8.26 12.50
N ALA A 164 16.65 9.26 11.74
CA ALA A 164 17.03 9.45 10.35
C ALA A 164 18.53 9.74 10.20
N THR A 165 19.08 10.59 11.06
CA THR A 165 20.51 10.90 11.07
C THR A 165 21.35 9.65 11.34
N ALA A 166 20.96 8.85 12.34
CA ALA A 166 21.62 7.59 12.64
C ALA A 166 21.54 6.59 11.47
N CYS A 167 20.37 6.49 10.82
CA CYS A 167 20.19 5.65 9.63
C CYS A 167 21.11 6.10 8.49
N ILE A 168 21.18 7.39 8.17
CA ILE A 168 22.07 7.92 7.13
C ILE A 168 23.54 7.59 7.43
N GLN A 169 23.98 7.81 8.67
CA GLN A 169 25.34 7.46 9.10
C GLN A 169 25.62 5.97 8.94
N HIS A 170 24.66 5.11 9.30
CA HIS A 170 24.78 3.67 9.13
C HIS A 170 24.93 3.26 7.66
N LEU A 171 24.10 3.81 6.78
CA LEU A 171 24.17 3.56 5.34
C LEU A 171 25.50 4.04 4.74
N GLN A 172 26.02 5.19 5.19
CA GLN A 172 27.33 5.70 4.78
C GLN A 172 28.47 4.75 5.18
N LEU A 173 28.40 4.17 6.38
CA LEU A 173 29.38 3.17 6.84
C LEU A 173 29.34 1.91 5.96
N ILE A 174 28.15 1.39 5.67
CA ILE A 174 27.98 0.24 4.76
C ILE A 174 28.58 0.57 3.39
N ALA A 175 28.22 1.72 2.81
CA ALA A 175 28.75 2.14 1.51
C ALA A 175 30.28 2.34 1.51
N GLY A 176 30.84 2.85 2.62
CA GLY A 176 32.28 3.04 2.80
C GLY A 176 33.05 1.73 2.87
N THR A 177 32.52 0.72 3.56
CA THR A 177 33.15 -0.61 3.66
C THR A 177 33.26 -1.36 2.33
N HIS A 178 32.50 -0.95 1.31
CA HIS A 178 32.58 -1.53 -0.04
C HIS A 178 33.65 -0.89 -0.95
N LYS A 179 34.28 0.23 -0.56
CA LYS A 179 35.35 0.86 -1.37
C LYS A 179 36.76 0.29 -1.14
N GLU A 180 36.94 -0.52 -0.10
CA GLU A 180 38.25 -1.05 0.30
C GLU A 180 38.46 -2.54 -0.05
N LYS A 181 37.59 -3.12 -0.88
CA LYS A 181 37.74 -4.47 -1.47
C LYS A 181 37.68 -4.41 -2.99
#